data_AF-A0A7Z9WXQ5-F1
#
_entry.id   AF-A0A7Z9WXQ5-F1
#
_cell.length_a   1.000
_cell.length_b   1.000
_cell.length_c   1.000
_cell.angle_alpha   90.00
_cell.angle_beta   90.00
_cell.angle_gamma   90.00
#
_symmetry.space_group_name_H-M   'P 1'
#
loop_
_entity.id
_entity.type
_entity.pdbx_description
1 polymer ?
#
loop_
_entity_poly.entity_id
_entity_poly.type
_entity_poly.pdbx_seq_one_letter_code
_entity_poly.pdbx_strand_id
1 'polypeptide(L)'
;MGLRLGRKSSFSYRTNEAGHSEILRIDDNNEFTKIYETNLQEQAYVAGWDKNNEKMYLVSNKGDVNLRTLYLMDPNTLEIQKLESDPLNKVDFGSMFIDDNTREIIYTSYTYDKRKRLWKNKKWKKLFKKLQKRFKGKEIGFSSFTKDYKQMLISVGGDVFAYETYYFNADTGDLIYQYTSRPRLKEVEKYLAPMKSITYKSSDGLEIPAYLTIPYGMSQKNLPLVVLVHGGPKGSRDYWGYDPYVQMLANRGYAVLQPNFRASGGYGKDFLNAGDKEWGRLMQDDIT
;
A
#
# COMPACT_ATOMS: atom_id res chain seq x y z
N MET A 1 27.56 -0.92 4.33
CA MET A 1 28.52 -2.02 4.52
C MET A 1 27.70 -3.31 4.62
N GLY A 2 27.56 -4.03 3.50
CA GLY A 2 26.66 -5.17 3.38
C GLY A 2 27.31 -6.44 3.91
N LEU A 3 26.78 -6.98 5.00
CA LEU A 3 27.00 -8.36 5.40
C LEU A 3 26.29 -9.25 4.37
N ARG A 4 27.04 -9.74 3.38
CA ARG A 4 26.67 -10.93 2.60
C ARG A 4 26.69 -12.14 3.55
N LEU A 5 25.59 -12.36 4.25
CA LEU A 5 25.26 -13.68 4.78
C LEU A 5 24.82 -14.55 3.59
N GLY A 6 25.31 -15.78 3.52
CA GLY A 6 25.28 -16.65 2.34
C GLY A 6 23.93 -16.65 1.62
N ARG A 7 23.97 -16.43 0.29
CA ARG A 7 22.83 -16.71 -0.60
C ARG A 7 22.50 -18.19 -0.45
N LYS A 8 21.43 -18.55 0.25
CA LYS A 8 20.94 -19.93 0.27
C LYS A 8 19.62 -20.15 -0.46
N SER A 9 18.94 -19.08 -0.87
CA SER A 9 17.81 -19.22 -1.81
C SER A 9 17.61 -17.91 -2.56
N SER A 10 17.86 -17.93 -3.87
CA SER A 10 17.41 -16.88 -4.76
C SER A 10 16.15 -17.40 -5.47
N PHE A 11 15.26 -16.49 -5.87
CA PHE A 11 14.10 -16.86 -6.67
C PHE A 11 14.03 -16.00 -7.92
N SER A 12 13.33 -16.52 -8.91
CA SER A 12 13.01 -15.84 -10.16
C SER A 12 11.52 -15.96 -10.44
N TYR A 13 11.03 -15.09 -11.33
CA TYR A 13 9.67 -15.14 -11.82
C TYR A 13 9.68 -15.42 -13.31
N ARG A 14 8.69 -16.19 -13.77
CA ARG A 14 8.48 -16.48 -15.18
C ARG A 14 6.99 -16.49 -15.50
N THR A 15 6.65 -16.04 -16.70
CA THR A 15 5.33 -16.31 -17.29
C THR A 15 5.45 -17.52 -18.23
N ASN A 16 4.66 -18.56 -18.02
CA ASN A 16 4.69 -19.74 -18.89
C ASN A 16 3.81 -19.57 -20.14
N GLU A 17 3.80 -20.55 -21.03
CA GLU A 17 3.07 -20.49 -22.31
C GLU A 17 1.54 -20.34 -22.14
N ALA A 18 0.98 -20.79 -21.01
CA ALA A 18 -0.42 -20.59 -20.67
C ALA A 18 -0.72 -19.19 -20.10
N GLY A 19 0.30 -18.32 -19.98
CA GLY A 19 0.19 -17.01 -19.35
C GLY A 19 0.18 -17.05 -17.82
N HIS A 20 0.41 -18.22 -17.20
CA HIS A 20 0.46 -18.33 -15.74
C HIS A 20 1.76 -17.74 -15.20
N SER A 21 1.70 -17.15 -14.01
CA SER A 21 2.88 -16.66 -13.30
C SER A 21 3.46 -17.75 -12.42
N GLU A 22 4.76 -18.00 -12.54
CA GLU A 22 5.49 -19.01 -11.79
C GLU A 22 6.54 -18.36 -10.89
N ILE A 23 6.65 -18.86 -9.66
CA ILE A 23 7.75 -18.58 -8.74
C ILE A 23 8.71 -19.76 -8.81
N LEU A 24 9.97 -19.47 -9.14
CA LEU A 24 11.03 -20.45 -9.32
C LEU A 24 12.09 -20.28 -8.24
N ARG A 25 12.43 -21.34 -7.52
CA ARG A 25 13.62 -21.40 -6.65
C ARG A 25 14.84 -21.64 -7.54
N ILE A 26 15.94 -20.94 -7.25
CA ILE A 26 17.24 -21.17 -7.89
C ILE A 26 18.07 -22.05 -6.94
N ASP A 27 18.36 -23.27 -7.39
CA ASP A 27 19.10 -24.28 -6.65
C ASP A 27 20.62 -24.01 -6.72
N ASP A 28 21.41 -24.67 -5.87
CA ASP A 28 22.87 -24.46 -5.77
C ASP A 28 23.62 -24.79 -7.09
N ASN A 29 23.04 -25.65 -7.92
CA ASN A 29 23.52 -25.99 -9.26
C ASN A 29 23.02 -25.02 -10.37
N ASN A 30 22.39 -23.90 -9.99
CA ASN A 30 21.71 -22.94 -10.87
C ASN A 30 20.52 -23.50 -11.66
N GLU A 31 19.93 -24.62 -11.23
CA GLU A 31 18.67 -25.10 -11.78
C GLU A 31 17.48 -24.31 -11.23
N PHE A 32 16.43 -24.20 -12.05
CA PHE A 32 15.21 -23.49 -11.70
C PHE A 32 14.10 -24.50 -11.39
N THR A 33 13.73 -24.58 -10.11
CA THR A 33 12.67 -25.45 -9.64
C THR A 33 11.40 -24.64 -9.41
N LYS A 34 10.30 -24.98 -10.09
CA LYS A 34 9.00 -24.33 -9.86
C LYS A 34 8.47 -24.70 -8.48
N ILE A 35 8.20 -23.68 -7.66
CA ILE A 35 7.69 -23.85 -6.30
C ILE A 35 6.26 -23.32 -6.13
N TYR A 36 5.82 -22.41 -7.00
CA TYR A 36 4.47 -21.86 -6.94
C TYR A 36 4.01 -21.39 -8.32
N GLU A 37 2.70 -21.44 -8.57
CA GLU A 37 2.10 -21.01 -9.83
C GLU A 37 0.72 -20.42 -9.59
N THR A 38 0.38 -19.33 -10.28
CA THR A 38 -0.93 -18.69 -10.29
C THR A 38 -1.43 -18.50 -11.71
N ASN A 39 -2.73 -18.69 -11.93
CA ASN A 39 -3.36 -18.38 -13.22
C ASN A 39 -3.51 -16.86 -13.44
N LEU A 40 -4.12 -16.46 -14.56
CA LEU A 40 -4.29 -15.05 -14.95
C LEU A 40 -5.21 -14.22 -14.02
N GLN A 41 -6.07 -14.89 -13.24
CA GLN A 41 -7.03 -14.29 -12.32
C GLN A 41 -6.52 -14.25 -10.87
N GLU A 42 -5.35 -14.83 -10.65
CA GLU A 42 -4.71 -14.97 -9.35
C GLU A 42 -3.42 -14.15 -9.32
N GLN A 43 -2.95 -13.87 -8.12
CA GLN A 43 -1.74 -13.10 -7.87
C GLN A 43 -0.93 -13.80 -6.80
N ALA A 44 0.40 -13.77 -6.98
CA ALA A 44 1.34 -14.19 -5.96
C ALA A 44 2.66 -13.44 -6.07
N TYR A 45 3.28 -13.15 -4.93
CA TYR A 45 4.64 -12.60 -4.86
C TYR A 45 5.29 -12.93 -3.51
N VAL A 46 6.62 -12.89 -3.48
CA VAL A 46 7.40 -13.09 -2.25
C VAL A 46 7.63 -11.74 -1.60
N ALA A 47 7.10 -11.54 -0.40
CA ALA A 47 7.21 -10.29 0.35
C ALA A 47 8.47 -10.22 1.22
N GLY A 48 9.14 -11.35 1.46
CA GLY A 48 10.38 -11.41 2.23
C GLY A 48 10.65 -12.80 2.78
N TRP A 49 11.54 -12.86 3.77
CA TRP A 49 11.96 -14.09 4.44
C TRP A 49 11.77 -13.96 5.95
N ASP A 50 11.50 -15.09 6.58
CA ASP A 50 11.42 -15.20 8.03
C ASP A 50 12.78 -14.94 8.71
N LYS A 51 12.78 -14.98 10.04
CA LYS A 51 13.96 -14.62 10.82
C LYS A 51 15.15 -15.55 10.63
N ASN A 52 14.91 -16.79 10.23
CA ASN A 52 15.95 -17.78 9.99
C ASN A 52 16.42 -17.79 8.52
N ASN A 53 15.74 -17.05 7.63
CA ASN A 53 15.88 -17.15 6.18
C ASN A 53 15.64 -18.58 5.65
N GLU A 54 14.73 -19.32 6.29
CA GLU A 54 14.37 -20.70 5.92
C GLU A 54 13.02 -20.73 5.20
N LYS A 55 12.09 -19.88 5.61
CA LYS A 55 10.74 -19.79 5.05
C LYS A 55 10.50 -18.43 4.43
N MET A 56 9.74 -18.41 3.34
CA MET A 56 9.39 -17.18 2.63
C MET A 56 8.00 -16.70 3.03
N TYR A 57 7.86 -15.39 3.16
CA TYR A 57 6.56 -14.75 3.27
C TYR A 57 5.93 -14.64 1.88
N LEU A 58 4.98 -15.52 1.58
CA LEU A 58 4.25 -15.56 0.32
C LEU A 58 2.96 -14.73 0.48
N VAL A 59 2.72 -13.78 -0.40
CA VAL A 59 1.42 -13.13 -0.53
C VAL A 59 0.70 -13.73 -1.72
N SER A 60 -0.50 -14.27 -1.53
CA SER A 60 -1.27 -14.87 -2.63
C SER A 60 -2.78 -14.82 -2.40
N ASN A 61 -3.57 -14.96 -3.47
CA ASN A 61 -5.01 -15.19 -3.48
C ASN A 61 -5.39 -16.39 -4.39
N LYS A 62 -4.48 -17.37 -4.51
CA LYS A 62 -4.70 -18.61 -5.26
C LYS A 62 -5.87 -19.42 -4.68
N GLY A 63 -6.61 -20.12 -5.54
CA GLY A 63 -7.72 -21.01 -5.15
C GLY A 63 -8.98 -20.22 -4.77
N ASP A 64 -9.66 -20.59 -3.69
CA ASP A 64 -10.93 -19.97 -3.31
C ASP A 64 -10.79 -18.66 -2.50
N VAL A 65 -9.58 -18.11 -2.43
CA VAL A 65 -9.29 -16.91 -1.64
C VAL A 65 -9.47 -15.66 -2.51
N ASN A 66 -10.39 -14.76 -2.14
CA ASN A 66 -10.59 -13.51 -2.86
C ASN A 66 -9.47 -12.47 -2.58
N LEU A 67 -9.23 -12.17 -1.30
CA LEU A 67 -8.28 -11.15 -0.87
C LEU A 67 -6.85 -11.69 -0.83
N ARG A 68 -5.88 -10.92 -1.34
CA ARG A 68 -4.46 -11.26 -1.14
C ARG A 68 -4.18 -11.43 0.34
N THR A 69 -3.66 -12.60 0.68
CA THR A 69 -3.44 -13.08 2.04
C THR A 69 -1.96 -13.38 2.22
N LEU A 70 -1.45 -13.12 3.42
CA LEU A 70 -0.07 -13.43 3.82
C LEU A 70 0.01 -14.88 4.33
N TYR A 71 0.97 -15.62 3.78
CA TYR A 71 1.32 -16.98 4.15
C TYR A 71 2.81 -17.07 4.50
N LEU A 72 3.17 -18.11 5.24
CA LEU A 72 4.53 -18.59 5.42
C LEU A 72 4.68 -19.87 4.60
N MET A 73 5.62 -19.88 3.66
CA MET A 73 5.87 -21.03 2.80
C MET A 73 7.29 -21.55 3.00
N ASP A 74 7.42 -22.86 3.14
CA ASP A 74 8.72 -23.54 3.05
C ASP A 74 9.03 -23.82 1.55
N PRO A 75 10.09 -23.24 0.98
CA PRO A 75 10.40 -23.41 -0.45
C PRO A 75 11.00 -24.79 -0.78
N ASN A 76 11.28 -25.64 0.21
CA ASN A 76 11.82 -26.98 0.02
C ASN A 76 10.73 -28.04 0.10
N THR A 77 9.86 -27.95 1.12
CA THR A 77 8.75 -28.90 1.30
C THR A 77 7.46 -28.48 0.60
N LEU A 78 7.38 -27.22 0.15
CA LEU A 78 6.20 -26.56 -0.40
C LEU A 78 5.03 -26.46 0.59
N GLU A 79 5.28 -26.68 1.88
CA GLU A 79 4.28 -26.48 2.93
C GLU A 79 3.92 -24.99 3.03
N ILE A 80 2.62 -24.67 3.05
CA ILE A 80 2.09 -23.31 3.12
C ILE A 80 1.18 -23.17 4.34
N GLN A 81 1.53 -22.26 5.24
CA GLN A 81 0.74 -21.90 6.41
C GLN A 81 0.14 -20.50 6.24
N LYS A 82 -1.18 -20.36 6.38
CA LYS A 82 -1.82 -19.03 6.45
C LYS A 82 -1.34 -18.28 7.69
N LEU A 83 -0.84 -17.06 7.50
CA LEU A 83 -0.46 -16.18 8.60
C LEU A 83 -1.52 -15.13 8.87
N GLU A 84 -1.93 -14.39 7.84
CA GLU A 84 -2.78 -13.23 8.05
C GLU A 84 -3.54 -12.77 6.80
N SER A 85 -4.82 -12.44 6.97
CA SER A 85 -5.64 -11.72 5.99
C SER A 85 -6.23 -10.47 6.64
N ASP A 86 -6.84 -9.61 5.83
CA ASP A 86 -7.52 -8.41 6.34
C ASP A 86 -8.53 -8.75 7.44
N PRO A 87 -8.40 -8.20 8.66
CA PRO A 87 -9.34 -8.46 9.75
C PRO A 87 -10.76 -7.96 9.48
N LEU A 88 -10.96 -7.04 8.54
CA LEU A 88 -12.29 -6.55 8.15
C LEU A 88 -12.83 -7.22 6.88
N ASN A 89 -12.02 -8.08 6.23
CA ASN A 89 -12.37 -8.78 5.01
C ASN A 89 -12.89 -7.86 3.88
N LYS A 90 -12.21 -6.74 3.63
CA LYS A 90 -12.57 -5.75 2.60
C LYS A 90 -11.46 -5.47 1.58
N VAL A 91 -10.19 -5.59 1.99
CA VAL A 91 -9.05 -5.18 1.15
C VAL A 91 -7.95 -6.22 1.17
N ASP A 92 -7.12 -6.19 0.14
CA ASP A 92 -5.93 -7.02 0.07
C ASP A 92 -4.95 -6.72 1.22
N PHE A 93 -4.14 -7.72 1.57
CA PHE A 93 -2.87 -7.48 2.25
C PHE A 93 -2.06 -6.40 1.52
N GLY A 94 -1.72 -5.33 2.24
CA GLY A 94 -0.97 -4.20 1.71
C GLY A 94 0.54 -4.42 1.79
N SER A 95 1.09 -4.41 3.01
CA SER A 95 2.53 -4.61 3.22
C SER A 95 2.86 -5.12 4.61
N MET A 96 4.08 -5.62 4.79
CA MET A 96 4.69 -5.85 6.10
C MET A 96 5.86 -4.89 6.32
N PHE A 97 6.03 -4.47 7.57
CA PHE A 97 7.21 -3.77 8.03
C PHE A 97 7.99 -4.70 8.96
N ILE A 98 9.16 -5.14 8.52
CA ILE A 98 10.05 -6.06 9.25
C ILE A 98 11.14 -5.24 9.93
N ASP A 99 11.51 -5.67 11.13
CA ASP A 99 12.66 -5.15 11.84
C ASP A 99 13.96 -5.72 11.25
N ASP A 100 14.88 -4.87 10.78
CA ASP A 100 16.11 -5.36 10.14
C ASP A 100 17.10 -6.07 11.08
N ASN A 101 17.03 -5.82 12.40
CA ASN A 101 17.92 -6.48 13.35
C ASN A 101 17.38 -7.85 13.79
N THR A 102 16.08 -7.93 14.07
CA THR A 102 15.45 -9.15 14.60
C THR A 102 14.75 -10.00 13.55
N ARG A 103 14.49 -9.42 12.38
CA ARG A 103 13.70 -9.99 11.27
C ARG A 103 12.27 -10.36 11.67
N GLU A 104 11.79 -9.85 12.80
CA GLU A 104 10.40 -9.99 13.22
C GLU A 104 9.51 -8.94 12.55
N ILE A 105 8.25 -9.32 12.29
CA ILE A 105 7.25 -8.40 11.77
C ILE A 105 6.90 -7.38 12.87
N ILE A 106 7.07 -6.09 12.60
CA ILE A 106 6.65 -5.00 13.48
C ILE A 106 5.15 -4.76 13.33
N TYR A 107 4.70 -4.60 12.09
CA TYR A 107 3.28 -4.49 11.72
C TYR A 107 3.05 -4.97 10.29
N THR A 108 1.82 -5.34 10.01
CA THR A 108 1.27 -5.47 8.65
C THR A 108 0.31 -4.31 8.39
N SER A 109 0.00 -4.04 7.12
CA SER A 109 -0.89 -2.94 6.76
C SER A 109 -1.91 -3.30 5.69
N TYR A 110 -3.06 -2.62 5.78
CA TYR A 110 -4.23 -2.78 4.93
C TYR A 110 -4.73 -1.39 4.56
N THR A 111 -5.05 -1.16 3.29
CA THR A 111 -5.44 0.17 2.81
C THR A 111 -6.89 0.18 2.36
N TYR A 112 -7.76 0.68 3.24
CA TYR A 112 -9.18 0.90 2.97
C TYR A 112 -9.33 2.28 2.29
N ASP A 113 -9.89 3.25 3.01
CA ASP A 113 -9.82 4.69 2.73
C ASP A 113 -8.43 5.26 3.02
N LYS A 114 -7.82 4.82 4.13
CA LYS A 114 -6.45 5.13 4.52
C LYS A 114 -5.75 3.86 4.96
N ARG A 115 -4.42 3.90 4.95
CA ARG A 115 -3.61 2.80 5.45
C ARG A 115 -3.82 2.60 6.95
N LYS A 116 -4.29 1.43 7.35
CA LYS A 116 -4.34 0.97 8.74
C LYS A 116 -3.20 -0.01 9.01
N ARG A 117 -2.60 0.10 10.20
CA ARG A 117 -1.51 -0.75 10.65
C ARG A 117 -2.02 -1.75 11.69
N LEU A 118 -1.77 -3.03 11.45
CA LEU A 118 -2.01 -4.10 12.41
C LEU A 118 -0.69 -4.45 13.12
N TRP A 119 -0.52 -3.86 14.30
CA TRP A 119 0.71 -3.95 15.09
C TRP A 119 0.90 -5.34 15.72
N LYS A 120 2.10 -5.90 15.51
CA LYS A 120 2.58 -7.13 16.18
C LYS A 120 3.47 -6.80 17.35
N ASN A 121 4.30 -5.77 17.21
CA ASN A 121 5.18 -5.30 18.27
C ASN A 121 4.52 -4.20 19.13
N LYS A 122 4.34 -4.49 20.42
CA LYS A 122 3.70 -3.57 21.39
C LYS A 122 4.53 -2.30 21.64
N LYS A 123 5.87 -2.38 21.61
CA LYS A 123 6.76 -1.23 21.83
C LYS A 123 6.61 -0.22 20.69
N TRP A 124 6.69 -0.70 19.45
CA TRP A 124 6.48 0.13 18.25
C TRP A 124 5.07 0.73 18.20
N LYS A 125 4.03 -0.04 18.55
CA LYS A 125 2.64 0.47 18.67
C LYS A 125 2.55 1.63 19.67
N LYS A 126 3.20 1.50 20.84
CA LYS A 126 3.21 2.53 21.89
C LYS A 126 3.95 3.78 21.41
N LEU A 127 5.10 3.62 20.76
CA LEU A 127 5.86 4.72 20.18
C LEU A 127 5.05 5.46 19.12
N PHE A 128 4.47 4.73 18.16
CA PHE A 128 3.63 5.31 17.11
C PHE A 128 2.47 6.12 17.69
N LYS A 129 1.77 5.60 18.71
CA LYS A 129 0.70 6.34 19.41
C LYS A 129 1.19 7.63 20.08
N LYS A 130 2.41 7.64 20.63
CA LYS A 130 3.00 8.88 21.19
C LYS A 130 3.24 9.90 20.08
N LEU A 131 3.84 9.50 18.95
CA LEU A 131 4.08 10.37 17.81
C LEU A 131 2.77 10.90 17.21
N GLN A 132 1.76 10.05 17.07
CA GLN A 132 0.43 10.43 16.57
C GLN A 132 -0.26 11.50 17.43
N LYS A 133 -0.06 11.47 18.76
CA LYS A 133 -0.57 12.52 19.65
C LYS A 133 0.13 13.87 19.44
N ARG A 134 1.41 13.87 19.04
CA ARG A 134 2.19 15.08 18.75
C ARG A 134 1.86 15.66 17.37
N PHE A 135 1.69 14.80 16.37
CA PHE A 135 1.36 15.20 14.99
C PHE A 135 -0.11 14.90 14.67
N LYS A 136 -1.03 15.57 15.38
CA LYS A 136 -2.47 15.37 15.19
C LYS A 136 -2.88 15.67 13.75
N GLY A 137 -3.68 14.78 13.16
CA GLY A 137 -4.20 14.93 11.79
C GLY A 137 -3.19 14.62 10.68
N LYS A 138 -1.90 14.40 11.00
CA LYS A 138 -0.87 14.06 10.02
C LYS A 138 -0.62 12.56 9.97
N GLU A 139 -0.21 12.08 8.80
CA GLU A 139 0.34 10.75 8.61
C GLU A 139 1.80 10.70 9.04
N ILE A 140 2.19 9.58 9.64
CA ILE A 140 3.55 9.36 10.14
C ILE A 140 4.11 8.08 9.51
N GLY A 141 5.31 8.18 8.95
CA GLY A 141 6.13 7.08 8.46
C GLY A 141 7.44 6.97 9.25
N PHE A 142 7.93 5.75 9.43
CA PHE A 142 9.29 5.49 9.88
C PHE A 142 10.17 5.34 8.65
N SER A 143 11.21 6.16 8.54
CA SER A 143 12.11 6.15 7.39
C SER A 143 13.33 5.27 7.65
N SER A 144 13.96 5.42 8.81
CA SER A 144 15.11 4.61 9.25
C SER A 144 15.29 4.70 10.76
N PHE A 145 16.05 3.76 11.33
CA PHE A 145 16.41 3.75 12.75
C PHE A 145 17.76 3.07 12.98
N THR A 146 18.45 3.47 14.05
CA THR A 146 19.71 2.84 14.49
C THR A 146 19.45 1.44 15.04
N LYS A 147 20.50 0.59 15.07
CA LYS A 147 20.37 -0.81 15.55
C LYS A 147 19.90 -0.94 16.99
N ASP A 148 20.23 0.05 17.82
CA ASP A 148 19.80 0.14 19.22
C ASP A 148 18.40 0.79 19.37
N TYR A 149 17.76 1.15 18.26
CA TYR A 149 16.45 1.81 18.18
C TYR A 149 16.35 3.17 18.86
N LYS A 150 17.49 3.77 19.23
CA LYS A 150 17.51 5.05 19.97
C LYS A 150 17.29 6.26 19.09
N GLN A 151 17.70 6.18 17.82
CA GLN A 151 17.63 7.30 16.90
C GLN A 151 16.84 6.89 15.66
N MET A 152 15.93 7.75 15.23
CA MET A 152 15.06 7.47 14.08
C MET A 152 14.92 8.70 13.19
N LEU A 153 14.82 8.48 11.87
CA LEU A 153 14.22 9.44 10.98
C LEU A 153 12.75 9.10 10.78
N ILE A 154 11.88 10.08 11.02
CA ILE A 154 10.45 9.96 10.78
C ILE A 154 10.02 10.99 9.73
N SER A 155 9.09 10.58 8.88
CA SER A 155 8.43 11.45 7.91
C SER A 155 7.01 11.74 8.37
N VAL A 156 6.61 13.01 8.29
CA VAL A 156 5.30 13.48 8.76
C VAL A 156 4.67 14.35 7.66
N GLY A 157 3.46 14.03 7.24
CA GLY A 157 2.78 14.73 6.14
C GLY A 157 1.31 14.35 6.03
N GLY A 158 0.73 14.48 4.84
CA GLY A 158 -0.66 14.10 4.58
C GLY A 158 -1.15 14.62 3.23
N ASP A 159 -2.46 14.62 3.02
CA ASP A 159 -3.12 15.15 1.83
C ASP A 159 -3.01 16.68 1.73
N VAL A 160 -3.09 17.37 2.87
CA VAL A 160 -2.98 18.84 2.98
C VAL A 160 -1.74 19.30 3.76
N PHE A 161 -0.79 18.40 4.00
CA PHE A 161 0.45 18.71 4.70
C PHE A 161 1.65 18.29 3.87
N ALA A 162 2.51 19.25 3.55
CA ALA A 162 3.81 18.99 2.96
C ALA A 162 4.62 18.06 3.88
N TYR A 163 5.30 17.10 3.28
CA TYR A 163 6.09 16.13 4.02
C TYR A 163 7.36 16.77 4.59
N GLU A 164 7.44 16.72 5.92
CA GLU A 164 8.54 17.13 6.77
C GLU A 164 9.30 15.88 7.26
N THR A 165 10.61 16.01 7.44
CA THR A 165 11.45 14.99 8.06
C THR A 165 11.92 15.48 9.42
N TYR A 166 11.83 14.60 10.43
CA TYR A 166 12.31 14.86 11.78
C TYR A 166 13.29 13.76 12.21
N TYR A 167 14.34 14.17 12.91
CA TYR A 167 15.11 13.27 13.76
C TYR A 167 14.34 13.07 15.07
N PHE A 168 14.27 11.83 15.54
CA PHE A 168 13.62 11.46 16.79
C PHE A 168 14.56 10.65 17.67
N ASN A 169 14.77 11.11 18.90
CA ASN A 169 15.47 10.35 19.94
C ASN A 169 14.43 9.61 20.80
N ALA A 170 14.48 8.28 20.82
CA ALA A 170 13.53 7.43 21.53
C ALA A 170 13.73 7.41 23.06
N ASP A 171 14.95 7.70 23.54
CA ASP A 171 15.28 7.72 24.97
C ASP A 171 14.75 9.02 25.62
N THR A 172 15.08 10.16 25.03
CA THR A 172 14.64 11.48 25.55
C THR A 172 13.24 11.87 25.07
N GLY A 173 12.83 11.33 23.92
CA GLY A 173 11.63 11.75 23.22
C GLY A 173 11.80 13.05 22.44
N ASP A 174 13.02 13.53 22.20
CA ASP A 174 13.27 14.76 21.44
C ASP A 174 12.90 14.60 19.97
N LEU A 175 12.33 15.65 19.39
CA LEU A 175 12.04 15.78 17.97
C LEU A 175 12.77 16.99 17.44
N ILE A 176 13.69 16.76 16.50
CA ILE A 176 14.47 17.82 15.87
C ILE A 176 14.05 17.87 14.40
N TYR A 177 13.43 18.97 13.98
CA TYR A 177 13.12 19.22 12.57
C TYR A 177 14.42 19.16 11.74
N GLN A 178 14.37 18.45 10.61
CA GLN A 178 15.49 18.35 9.68
C GLN A 178 15.24 19.21 8.44
N TYR A 179 14.21 18.90 7.68
CA TYR A 179 13.86 19.62 6.46
C TYR A 179 12.42 19.36 6.02
N THR A 180 11.94 20.20 5.11
CA THR A 180 10.68 20.01 4.36
C THR A 180 11.04 19.75 2.91
N SER A 181 10.55 18.63 2.36
CA SER A 181 10.88 18.22 0.99
C SER A 181 10.39 19.21 -0.08
N ARG A 182 9.27 19.89 0.19
CA ARG A 182 8.64 20.88 -0.70
C ARG A 182 8.36 22.18 0.06
N PRO A 183 9.38 23.03 0.31
CA PRO A 183 9.21 24.22 1.14
C PRO A 183 8.20 25.22 0.57
N ARG A 184 8.13 25.39 -0.75
CA ARG A 184 7.09 26.24 -1.37
C ARG A 184 5.67 25.73 -1.16
N LEU A 185 5.49 24.40 -1.08
CA LEU A 185 4.19 23.81 -0.76
C LEU A 185 3.81 24.10 0.71
N LYS A 186 4.81 24.12 1.60
CA LYS A 186 4.63 24.41 3.02
C LYS A 186 4.00 25.78 3.27
N GLU A 187 4.47 26.78 2.52
CA GLU A 187 3.98 28.16 2.61
C GLU A 187 2.50 28.31 2.26
N VAL A 188 1.94 27.36 1.49
CA VAL A 188 0.57 27.40 0.98
C VAL A 188 -0.33 26.27 1.48
N GLU A 189 0.11 25.48 2.48
CA GLU A 189 -0.66 24.34 3.03
C GLU A 189 -2.10 24.70 3.39
N LYS A 190 -2.32 25.89 3.95
CA LYS A 190 -3.65 26.39 4.36
C LYS A 190 -4.65 26.54 3.21
N TYR A 191 -4.18 26.52 1.96
CA TYR A 191 -5.00 26.60 0.76
C TYR A 191 -5.17 25.25 0.04
N LEU A 192 -4.53 24.19 0.55
CA LEU A 192 -4.68 22.85 -0.01
C LEU A 192 -6.08 22.30 0.30
N ALA A 193 -6.67 21.67 -0.70
CA ALA A 193 -7.99 21.08 -0.60
C ALA A 193 -7.90 19.68 0.04
N PRO A 194 -8.66 19.40 1.11
CA PRO A 194 -8.64 18.08 1.74
C PRO A 194 -9.27 17.03 0.82
N MET A 195 -8.65 15.86 0.81
CA MET A 195 -9.20 14.69 0.16
C MET A 195 -10.35 14.14 1.03
N LYS A 196 -11.37 13.54 0.43
CA LYS A 196 -12.45 12.85 1.15
C LYS A 196 -12.66 11.48 0.54
N SER A 197 -12.69 10.43 1.36
CA SER A 197 -13.08 9.10 0.88
C SER A 197 -14.60 9.08 0.70
N ILE A 198 -15.04 8.57 -0.45
CA ILE A 198 -16.45 8.33 -0.76
C ILE A 198 -16.61 6.94 -1.40
N THR A 199 -17.86 6.48 -1.47
CA THR A 199 -18.24 5.28 -2.22
C THR A 199 -19.55 5.58 -2.93
N TYR A 200 -19.67 5.14 -4.17
CA TYR A 200 -20.90 5.23 -4.96
C TYR A 200 -21.15 3.93 -5.70
N LYS A 201 -22.35 3.77 -6.25
CA LYS A 201 -22.72 2.58 -7.02
C LYS A 201 -22.54 2.85 -8.51
N SER A 202 -21.95 1.92 -9.23
CA SER A 202 -21.96 1.86 -10.69
C SER A 202 -23.37 1.47 -11.20
N SER A 203 -23.55 1.46 -12.52
CA SER A 203 -24.82 1.15 -13.20
C SER A 203 -25.39 -0.23 -12.84
N ASP A 204 -24.51 -1.20 -12.56
CA ASP A 204 -24.83 -2.56 -12.14
C ASP A 204 -24.91 -2.74 -10.61
N GLY A 205 -24.75 -1.66 -9.85
CA GLY A 205 -24.80 -1.66 -8.39
C GLY A 205 -23.47 -1.99 -7.71
N LEU A 206 -22.38 -2.24 -8.45
CA LEU A 206 -21.05 -2.44 -7.89
C LEU A 206 -20.61 -1.18 -7.11
N GLU A 207 -20.15 -1.36 -5.88
CA GLU A 207 -19.64 -0.25 -5.08
C GLU A 207 -18.23 0.15 -5.53
N ILE A 208 -18.06 1.41 -5.93
CA ILE A 208 -16.81 1.99 -6.41
C ILE A 208 -16.22 2.89 -5.31
N PRO A 209 -15.08 2.50 -4.70
CA PRO A 209 -14.36 3.35 -3.76
C PRO A 209 -13.68 4.50 -4.51
N ALA A 210 -13.82 5.72 -4.03
CA ALA A 210 -13.23 6.89 -4.67
C ALA A 210 -12.75 7.92 -3.66
N TYR A 211 -11.96 8.87 -4.15
CA TYR A 211 -11.60 10.05 -3.41
C TYR A 211 -12.12 11.31 -4.10
N LEU A 212 -12.72 12.20 -3.32
CA LEU A 212 -13.26 13.47 -3.78
C LEU A 212 -12.49 14.61 -3.13
N THR A 213 -11.96 15.51 -3.94
CA THR A 213 -11.34 16.75 -3.49
C THR A 213 -12.18 17.93 -3.95
N ILE A 214 -12.58 18.79 -3.02
CA ILE A 214 -13.39 19.99 -3.29
C ILE A 214 -12.52 21.23 -3.08
N PRO A 215 -12.51 22.21 -4.00
CA PRO A 215 -11.76 23.46 -3.86
C PRO A 215 -11.89 24.10 -2.48
N TYR A 216 -10.76 24.52 -1.92
CA TYR A 216 -10.72 25.19 -0.63
C TYR A 216 -11.45 26.54 -0.69
N GLY A 217 -12.31 26.81 0.30
CA GLY A 217 -13.01 28.10 0.44
C GLY A 217 -14.14 28.37 -0.57
N MET A 218 -14.54 27.38 -1.39
CA MET A 218 -15.64 27.53 -2.36
C MET A 218 -16.92 26.84 -1.90
N SER A 219 -18.05 27.25 -2.48
CA SER A 219 -19.33 26.54 -2.35
C SER A 219 -19.19 25.11 -2.90
N GLN A 220 -19.73 24.11 -2.19
CA GLN A 220 -19.73 22.71 -2.64
C GLN A 220 -20.83 22.39 -3.66
N LYS A 221 -21.49 23.42 -4.23
CA LYS A 221 -22.61 23.26 -5.16
C LYS A 221 -22.25 23.84 -6.52
N ASN A 222 -22.73 23.18 -7.58
CA ASN A 222 -22.61 23.62 -8.98
C ASN A 222 -21.15 23.89 -9.41
N LEU A 223 -20.20 23.12 -8.88
CA LEU A 223 -18.80 23.17 -9.30
C LEU A 223 -18.61 22.34 -10.57
N PRO A 224 -17.77 22.79 -11.52
CA PRO A 224 -17.29 21.90 -12.56
C PRO A 224 -16.51 20.75 -11.92
N LEU A 225 -16.69 19.53 -12.41
CA LEU A 225 -16.05 18.34 -11.89
C LEU A 225 -15.14 17.72 -12.94
N VAL A 226 -13.92 17.34 -12.53
CA VAL A 226 -13.00 16.53 -13.31
C VAL A 226 -12.94 15.15 -12.70
N VAL A 227 -13.22 14.13 -13.50
CA VAL A 227 -12.93 12.74 -13.15
C VAL A 227 -11.48 12.46 -13.55
N LEU A 228 -10.60 12.36 -12.56
CA LEU A 228 -9.18 12.09 -12.75
C LEU A 228 -8.92 10.60 -12.57
N VAL A 229 -8.88 9.88 -13.69
CA VAL A 229 -8.69 8.44 -13.74
C VAL A 229 -7.20 8.11 -13.67
N HIS A 230 -6.81 7.21 -12.77
CA HIS A 230 -5.44 6.72 -12.68
C HIS A 230 -5.06 5.78 -13.85
N GLY A 231 -3.78 5.42 -13.94
CA GLY A 231 -3.28 4.50 -14.97
C GLY A 231 -3.78 3.05 -14.80
N GLY A 232 -3.24 2.17 -15.65
CA GLY A 232 -3.73 0.79 -15.79
C GLY A 232 -4.74 0.67 -16.92
N PRO A 233 -5.23 -0.54 -17.15
CA PRO A 233 -6.65 -0.72 -16.83
C PRO A 233 -6.89 -1.74 -15.70
N LYS A 234 -5.86 -2.43 -15.22
CA LYS A 234 -5.95 -3.45 -14.16
C LYS A 234 -4.83 -3.29 -13.14
N GLY A 235 -5.17 -3.39 -11.85
CA GLY A 235 -4.25 -3.44 -10.71
C GLY A 235 -3.80 -2.10 -10.14
N SER A 236 -3.75 -1.04 -10.94
CA SER A 236 -3.48 0.32 -10.46
C SER A 236 -4.66 0.83 -9.62
N ARG A 237 -4.39 1.76 -8.70
CA ARG A 237 -5.40 2.46 -7.91
C ARG A 237 -4.83 3.75 -7.34
N ASP A 238 -5.72 4.66 -6.98
CA ASP A 238 -5.41 5.80 -6.14
C ASP A 238 -5.42 5.45 -4.65
N TYR A 239 -4.66 6.23 -3.90
CA TYR A 239 -4.51 6.13 -2.46
C TYR A 239 -4.67 7.50 -1.81
N TRP A 240 -5.07 7.51 -0.55
CA TRP A 240 -5.07 8.75 0.23
C TRP A 240 -3.68 9.40 0.25
N GLY A 241 -3.63 10.70 -0.04
CA GLY A 241 -2.40 11.48 0.07
C GLY A 241 -2.42 12.76 -0.75
N TYR A 242 -1.30 13.48 -0.73
CA TYR A 242 -1.12 14.66 -1.55
C TYR A 242 -0.92 14.25 -3.02
N ASP A 243 -1.73 14.82 -3.90
CA ASP A 243 -1.57 14.70 -5.35
C ASP A 243 -1.44 16.10 -5.99
N PRO A 244 -0.34 16.40 -6.69
CA PRO A 244 -0.11 17.73 -7.27
C PRO A 244 -1.12 18.10 -8.37
N TYR A 245 -1.60 17.13 -9.17
CA TYR A 245 -2.56 17.39 -10.24
C TYR A 245 -3.95 17.69 -9.66
N VAL A 246 -4.37 16.92 -8.66
CA VAL A 246 -5.61 17.16 -7.93
C VAL A 246 -5.60 18.55 -7.29
N GLN A 247 -4.51 18.92 -6.60
CA GLN A 247 -4.39 20.23 -5.97
C GLN A 247 -4.34 21.36 -7.01
N MET A 248 -3.68 21.16 -8.16
CA MET A 248 -3.65 22.13 -9.26
C MET A 248 -5.05 22.39 -9.84
N LEU A 249 -5.85 21.35 -10.02
CA LEU A 249 -7.22 21.43 -10.53
C LEU A 249 -8.17 22.05 -9.48
N ALA A 250 -8.09 21.57 -8.23
CA ALA A 250 -8.89 22.11 -7.13
C ALA A 250 -8.61 23.60 -6.90
N ASN A 251 -7.35 24.03 -7.02
CA ASN A 251 -6.98 25.44 -6.93
C ASN A 251 -7.56 26.30 -8.07
N ARG A 252 -7.96 25.70 -9.21
CA ARG A 252 -8.65 26.37 -10.33
C ARG A 252 -10.18 26.30 -10.23
N GLY A 253 -10.72 25.80 -9.12
CA GLY A 253 -12.16 25.76 -8.86
C GLY A 253 -12.86 24.48 -9.34
N TYR A 254 -12.12 23.44 -9.71
CA TYR A 254 -12.71 22.15 -10.08
C TYR A 254 -12.85 21.23 -8.86
N ALA A 255 -14.02 20.62 -8.69
CA ALA A 255 -14.09 19.39 -7.91
C ALA A 255 -13.33 18.29 -8.65
N VAL A 256 -12.62 17.43 -7.94
CA VAL A 256 -11.84 16.34 -8.55
C VAL A 256 -12.25 15.02 -7.93
N LEU A 257 -12.74 14.10 -8.76
CA LEU A 257 -13.10 12.74 -8.39
C LEU A 257 -12.01 11.78 -8.89
N GLN A 258 -11.49 10.95 -8.00
CA GLN A 258 -10.51 9.91 -8.26
C GLN A 258 -11.14 8.54 -7.98
N PRO A 259 -11.79 7.92 -8.98
CA PRO A 259 -12.46 6.64 -8.81
C PRO A 259 -11.46 5.48 -8.89
N ASN A 260 -11.51 4.58 -7.91
CA ASN A 260 -10.89 3.26 -8.05
C ASN A 260 -11.91 2.32 -8.69
N PHE A 261 -12.10 2.47 -10.00
CA PHE A 261 -13.03 1.70 -10.82
C PHE A 261 -12.76 0.19 -10.76
N ARG A 262 -13.71 -0.65 -11.18
CA ARG A 262 -13.54 -2.12 -11.24
C ARG A 262 -12.24 -2.46 -11.97
N ALA A 263 -11.56 -3.53 -11.59
CA ALA A 263 -10.17 -3.80 -11.95
C ALA A 263 -9.09 -2.94 -11.26
N SER A 264 -9.44 -2.00 -10.38
CA SER A 264 -8.44 -1.42 -9.48
C SER A 264 -7.92 -2.44 -8.47
N GLY A 265 -6.65 -2.35 -8.11
CA GLY A 265 -6.02 -3.30 -7.17
C GLY A 265 -6.51 -3.12 -5.73
N GLY A 266 -6.14 -4.05 -4.85
CA GLY A 266 -6.30 -3.84 -3.41
C GLY A 266 -7.69 -4.12 -2.83
N TYR A 267 -8.65 -4.55 -3.64
CA TYR A 267 -10.04 -4.84 -3.22
C TYR A 267 -10.44 -6.31 -3.45
N GLY A 268 -9.46 -7.22 -3.53
CA GLY A 268 -9.67 -8.61 -3.87
C GLY A 268 -9.65 -8.90 -5.36
N LYS A 269 -9.46 -10.17 -5.70
CA LYS A 269 -9.45 -10.63 -7.10
C LYS A 269 -10.80 -10.52 -7.77
N ASP A 270 -11.91 -10.63 -7.04
CA ASP A 270 -13.24 -10.52 -7.62
C ASP A 270 -13.45 -9.12 -8.20
N PHE A 271 -13.10 -8.08 -7.43
CA PHE A 271 -13.12 -6.69 -7.90
C PHE A 271 -12.08 -6.44 -9.00
N LEU A 272 -10.87 -7.02 -8.85
CA LEU A 272 -9.80 -6.91 -9.84
C LEU A 272 -10.18 -7.54 -11.20
N ASN A 273 -10.90 -8.65 -11.19
CA ASN A 273 -11.28 -9.43 -12.37
C ASN A 273 -12.65 -9.04 -12.92
N ALA A 274 -13.45 -8.28 -12.18
CA ALA A 274 -14.71 -7.72 -12.67
C ALA A 274 -14.55 -6.76 -13.86
N GLY A 275 -13.34 -6.27 -14.13
CA GLY A 275 -13.05 -5.49 -15.34
C GLY A 275 -12.65 -6.32 -16.57
N ASP A 276 -12.47 -7.64 -16.43
CA ASP A 276 -12.08 -8.48 -17.55
C ASP A 276 -13.22 -8.53 -18.59
N LYS A 277 -12.90 -8.19 -19.85
CA LYS A 277 -13.87 -8.05 -20.96
C LYS A 277 -14.87 -6.88 -20.80
N GLU A 278 -14.64 -5.96 -19.87
CA GLU A 278 -15.54 -4.82 -19.58
C GLU A 278 -14.92 -3.44 -19.91
N TRP A 279 -13.80 -3.40 -20.64
CA TRP A 279 -13.17 -2.15 -21.05
C TRP A 279 -14.04 -1.42 -22.06
N GLY A 280 -14.34 -0.14 -21.80
CA GLY A 280 -15.30 0.64 -22.58
C GLY A 280 -16.76 0.20 -22.40
N ARG A 281 -17.05 -0.68 -21.43
CA ARG A 281 -18.40 -1.18 -21.09
C ARG A 281 -18.71 -0.80 -19.65
N LEU A 282 -18.99 -1.76 -18.76
CA LEU A 282 -19.31 -1.45 -17.36
C LEU A 282 -18.17 -0.71 -16.63
N MET A 283 -16.92 -0.84 -17.07
CA MET A 283 -15.82 -0.05 -16.52
C MET A 283 -15.93 1.44 -16.86
N GLN A 284 -16.58 1.79 -17.98
CA GLN A 284 -16.88 3.18 -18.33
C GLN A 284 -17.96 3.74 -17.41
N ASP A 285 -18.99 2.94 -17.11
CA ASP A 285 -20.08 3.30 -16.19
C ASP A 285 -19.57 3.55 -14.76
N ASP A 286 -18.44 2.95 -14.38
CA ASP A 286 -17.81 3.24 -13.08
C ASP A 286 -17.32 4.69 -12.97
N ILE A 287 -17.11 5.40 -14.09
CA ILE A 287 -16.48 6.73 -14.12
C ILE A 287 -17.35 7.82 -14.76
N THR A 288 -18.58 7.51 -15.18
CA THR A 288 -19.53 8.44 -15.82
C THR A 288 -20.90 8.39 -15.15
#